data_AF-A0A0F7WXZ8-F1
#
_entry.id   AF-A0A0F7WXZ8-F1
#
_cell.length_a   1.000
_cell.length_b   1.000
_cell.length_c   1.000
_cell.angle_alpha   90.00
_cell.angle_beta   90.00
_cell.angle_gamma   90.00
#
_symmetry.space_group_name_H-M   'P 1'
#
loop_
_entity.id
_entity.type
_entity.pdbx_description
1 polymer ?
#
loop_
_entity_poly.entity_id
_entity_poly.type
_entity_poly.pdbx_seq_one_letter_code
_entity_poly.pdbx_strand_id
1 'polypeptide(L)'
;MRSPEQLRVLDDLVQSYPNHLHAIELDCDAIPQDLIGATYIITFADFSTYILSLRSYQANSPSDDTWGIWFGSIDDPVIADRFQAVISFLKDHGFALPSTLAQDPLLCTNK
;
A
#
# COMPACT_ATOMS: atom_id res chain seq x y z
N MET A 1 3.37 -12.33 16.59
CA MET A 1 2.33 -13.14 15.91
C MET A 1 0.96 -12.56 16.26
N ARG A 2 0.02 -12.52 15.31
CA ARG A 2 -1.37 -12.08 15.55
C ARG A 2 -2.12 -13.12 16.40
N SER A 3 -3.04 -12.67 17.25
CA SER A 3 -3.87 -13.59 18.05
C SER A 3 -4.91 -14.32 17.17
N PRO A 4 -5.43 -15.48 17.60
CA PRO A 4 -6.51 -16.17 16.88
C PRO A 4 -7.75 -15.30 16.66
N GLU A 5 -8.06 -14.42 17.60
CA GLU A 5 -9.16 -13.45 17.48
C GLU A 5 -8.90 -12.43 16.37
N GLN A 6 -7.68 -11.88 16.29
CA GLN A 6 -7.30 -10.94 15.23
C GLN A 6 -7.33 -11.57 13.84
N LEU A 7 -6.94 -12.85 13.73
CA LEU A 7 -7.02 -13.59 12.47
C LEU A 7 -8.49 -13.80 12.06
N ARG A 8 -9.37 -14.14 13.01
CA ARG A 8 -10.80 -14.28 12.72
C ARG A 8 -11.44 -12.97 12.25
N VAL A 9 -11.11 -11.84 12.89
CA VAL A 9 -11.57 -10.52 12.46
C VAL A 9 -11.10 -10.21 11.03
N LEU A 10 -9.86 -10.56 10.68
CA LEU A 10 -9.36 -10.40 9.32
C LEU A 10 -10.13 -11.27 8.33
N ASP A 11 -10.34 -12.55 8.64
CA ASP A 11 -11.07 -13.47 7.77
C ASP A 11 -12.51 -12.99 7.52
N ASP A 12 -13.22 -12.56 8.57
CA ASP A 12 -14.58 -12.02 8.49
C ASP A 12 -14.62 -10.75 7.62
N LEU A 13 -13.61 -9.87 7.73
CA LEU A 13 -13.49 -8.67 6.89
C LEU A 13 -13.20 -9.00 5.43
N VAL A 14 -12.29 -9.94 5.15
CA VAL A 14 -11.99 -10.37 3.77
C VAL A 14 -13.22 -10.98 3.12
N GLN A 15 -13.99 -11.78 3.86
CA GLN A 15 -15.25 -12.37 3.37
C GLN A 15 -16.34 -11.31 3.17
N SER A 16 -16.40 -10.28 4.02
CA SER A 16 -17.39 -9.21 3.92
C SER A 16 -17.09 -8.22 2.80
N TYR A 17 -15.81 -8.03 2.47
CA TYR A 17 -15.33 -7.05 1.49
C TYR A 17 -14.42 -7.66 0.42
N PRO A 18 -14.84 -8.74 -0.29
CA PRO A 18 -13.95 -9.53 -1.14
C PRO A 18 -13.41 -8.76 -2.37
N ASN A 19 -14.07 -7.67 -2.76
CA ASN A 19 -13.67 -6.80 -3.87
C ASN A 19 -12.91 -5.54 -3.43
N HIS A 20 -12.77 -5.30 -2.12
CA HIS A 20 -12.15 -4.09 -1.58
C HIS A 20 -10.98 -4.39 -0.65
N LEU A 21 -10.97 -5.57 -0.03
CA LEU A 21 -9.93 -6.02 0.88
C LEU A 21 -9.32 -7.31 0.34
N HIS A 22 -8.06 -7.20 -0.08
CA HIS A 22 -7.27 -8.34 -0.52
C HIS A 22 -6.16 -8.58 0.51
N ALA A 23 -6.30 -9.64 1.29
CA ALA A 23 -5.22 -10.09 2.17
C ALA A 23 -4.23 -10.90 1.32
N ILE A 24 -3.01 -10.39 1.18
CA ILE A 24 -1.92 -11.05 0.48
C ILE A 24 -0.79 -11.28 1.47
N GLU A 25 -0.34 -12.52 1.56
CA GLU A 25 0.86 -12.87 2.31
C GLU A 25 2.08 -12.52 1.46
N LEU A 26 3.00 -11.74 2.03
CA LEU A 26 4.22 -11.34 1.34
C LEU A 26 5.31 -12.40 1.57
N ASP A 27 6.02 -12.77 0.51
CA ASP A 27 7.13 -13.71 0.54
C ASP A 27 8.41 -13.03 1.07
N CYS A 28 8.42 -12.61 2.33
CA CYS A 28 9.56 -11.96 2.97
C CYS A 28 9.65 -12.27 4.47
N ASP A 29 10.87 -12.33 5.00
CA ASP A 29 11.10 -12.48 6.45
C ASP A 29 10.73 -11.22 7.24
N ALA A 30 10.97 -10.05 6.65
CA ALA A 30 10.66 -8.75 7.25
C ALA A 30 10.44 -7.68 6.18
N ILE A 31 9.49 -6.77 6.46
CA ILE A 31 9.28 -5.57 5.65
C ILE A 31 10.31 -4.51 6.10
N PRO A 32 11.01 -3.83 5.16
CA PRO A 32 11.90 -2.71 5.50
C PRO A 32 11.17 -1.63 6.29
N GLN A 33 11.78 -1.13 7.38
CA GLN A 33 11.14 -0.20 8.30
C GLN A 33 10.63 1.08 7.62
N ASP A 34 11.32 1.54 6.59
CA ASP A 34 10.93 2.73 5.83
C ASP A 34 9.68 2.50 4.97
N LEU A 35 9.36 1.25 4.61
CA LEU A 35 8.20 0.86 3.82
C LEU A 35 7.01 0.38 4.69
N ILE A 36 7.19 0.21 6.00
CA ILE A 36 6.09 -0.13 6.92
C ILE A 36 5.14 1.06 7.05
N GLY A 37 3.87 0.82 6.74
CA GLY A 37 2.79 1.78 6.96
C GLY A 37 1.62 1.55 6.01
N ALA A 38 1.01 2.65 5.57
CA ALA A 38 -0.15 2.63 4.68
C ALA A 38 0.07 3.57 3.51
N THR A 39 -0.32 3.15 2.31
CA THR A 39 -0.31 3.99 1.11
C THR A 39 -1.69 3.99 0.49
N TYR A 40 -2.22 5.18 0.24
CA TYR A 40 -3.53 5.44 -0.34
C TYR A 40 -3.35 6.10 -1.70
N ILE A 41 -4.10 5.63 -2.68
CA ILE A 41 -4.22 6.23 -4.01
C ILE A 41 -5.58 6.95 -4.03
N ILE A 42 -5.57 8.25 -4.24
CA ILE A 42 -6.76 9.11 -4.16
C ILE A 42 -6.96 9.73 -5.54
N THR A 43 -8.04 9.34 -6.22
CA THR A 43 -8.44 9.98 -7.48
C THR A 43 -9.53 11.00 -7.20
N PHE A 44 -9.27 12.26 -7.57
CA PHE A 44 -10.23 13.35 -7.43
C PHE A 44 -11.22 13.38 -8.61
N ALA A 45 -12.27 14.19 -8.47
CA ALA A 45 -13.32 14.33 -9.49
C ALA A 45 -12.83 14.90 -10.83
N ASP A 46 -11.68 15.59 -10.84
CA ASP A 46 -11.00 16.09 -12.03
C ASP A 46 -10.05 15.06 -12.66
N PHE A 47 -10.10 13.81 -12.18
CA PHE A 47 -9.21 12.71 -12.56
C PHE A 47 -7.74 12.89 -12.16
N SER A 48 -7.40 13.92 -11.38
CA SER A 48 -6.06 14.00 -10.79
C SER A 48 -5.86 12.91 -9.74
N THR A 49 -4.68 12.30 -9.73
CA THR A 49 -4.31 11.25 -8.77
C THR A 49 -3.30 11.78 -7.78
N TYR A 50 -3.62 11.64 -6.50
CA TYR A 50 -2.75 11.96 -5.38
C TYR A 50 -2.41 10.71 -4.61
N ILE A 51 -1.20 10.69 -4.07
CA ILE A 51 -0.74 9.62 -3.19
C ILE A 51 -0.64 10.19 -1.78
N LEU A 52 -1.19 9.46 -0.81
CA LEU A 52 -0.89 9.65 0.60
C LEU A 52 -0.15 8.41 1.09
N SER A 53 1.15 8.53 1.39
CA SER A 53 1.95 7.44 1.95
C SER A 53 2.38 7.80 3.37
N LEU A 54 2.19 6.86 4.28
CA LEU A 54 2.55 6.97 5.68
C LEU A 54 3.65 5.97 5.99
N ARG A 55 4.71 6.41 6.67
CA ARG A 55 5.61 5.53 7.40
C ARG A 55 5.18 5.54 8.87
N SER A 56 4.59 4.46 9.32
CA SER A 56 4.16 4.29 10.70
C SER A 56 3.86 2.83 11.01
N TYR A 57 4.03 2.44 12.27
CA TYR A 57 3.55 1.16 12.75
C TYR A 57 2.08 1.26 13.13
N GLN A 58 1.40 0.12 13.12
CA GLN A 58 0.03 0.03 13.64
C GLN A 58 0.02 0.48 15.11
N ALA A 59 -1.06 1.17 15.51
CA ALA A 59 -1.22 1.69 16.88
C ALA A 59 -1.05 0.62 17.99
N ASN A 60 -1.25 -0.64 17.65
CA ASN A 60 -1.21 -1.79 18.55
C ASN A 60 0.20 -2.38 18.71
N SER A 61 1.17 -1.89 17.93
CA SER A 61 2.59 -2.28 17.97
C SER A 61 3.47 -1.04 17.74
N PRO A 62 3.36 -0.01 18.61
CA PRO A 62 4.12 1.21 18.45
C PRO A 62 5.63 0.93 18.63
N SER A 63 6.45 1.56 17.80
CA SER A 63 7.90 1.70 18.03
C SER A 63 8.23 3.19 18.18
N ASP A 64 9.35 3.50 18.82
CA ASP A 64 9.88 4.86 18.95
C ASP A 64 10.49 5.40 17.63
N ASP A 65 10.11 4.82 16.48
CA ASP A 65 10.62 5.21 15.17
C ASP A 65 10.03 6.54 14.68
N THR A 66 10.76 7.17 13.77
CA THR A 66 10.34 8.44 13.15
C THR A 66 9.13 8.21 12.23
N TRP A 67 8.00 8.84 12.53
CA TRP A 67 6.85 8.88 11.61
C TRP A 67 7.22 9.62 10.31
N GLY A 68 6.54 9.31 9.21
CA GLY A 68 6.74 9.99 7.93
C GLY A 68 5.43 10.14 7.16
N ILE A 69 5.26 11.25 6.46
CA ILE A 69 4.10 11.53 5.61
C ILE A 69 4.56 12.08 4.28
N TRP A 70 4.04 11.51 3.20
CA TRP A 70 4.20 12.00 1.84
C TRP A 70 2.81 12.20 1.26
N PHE A 71 2.49 13.42 0.87
CA PHE A 71 1.22 13.76 0.25
C PHE A 71 1.42 14.73 -0.91
N GLY A 72 0.94 14.35 -2.09
CA GLY A 72 1.00 15.20 -3.27
C GLY A 72 0.50 14.46 -4.50
N SER A 73 0.57 15.15 -5.65
CA SER A 73 0.25 14.56 -6.95
C SER A 73 1.17 13.38 -7.23
N ILE A 74 0.67 12.36 -7.92
CA ILE A 74 1.50 11.26 -8.43
C ILE A 74 2.58 11.75 -9.41
N ASP A 75 2.40 12.92 -10.02
CA ASP A 75 3.35 13.55 -10.93
C ASP A 75 4.51 14.28 -10.20
N ASP A 76 4.40 14.50 -8.89
CA ASP A 76 5.50 15.05 -8.09
C ASP A 76 6.60 13.98 -7.95
N PRO A 77 7.87 14.27 -8.33
CA PRO A 77 8.94 13.28 -8.31
C PRO A 77 9.15 12.61 -6.94
N VAL A 78 9.04 13.36 -5.85
CA VAL A 78 9.26 12.82 -4.49
C VAL A 78 8.14 11.85 -4.12
N ILE A 79 6.92 12.17 -4.55
CA ILE A 79 5.74 11.33 -4.31
C ILE A 79 5.77 10.09 -5.20
N ALA A 80 6.12 10.26 -6.48
CA ALA A 80 6.29 9.17 -7.43
C ALA A 80 7.34 8.17 -6.94
N ASP A 81 8.51 8.65 -6.52
CA ASP A 81 9.59 7.81 -5.98
C ASP A 81 9.15 7.03 -4.76
N ARG A 82 8.43 7.68 -3.82
CA ARG A 82 7.87 7.01 -2.64
C ARG A 82 6.88 5.92 -3.03
N PHE A 83 5.97 6.21 -3.95
CA PHE A 83 4.98 5.26 -4.42
C PHE A 83 5.64 4.06 -5.12
N GLN A 84 6.61 4.31 -6.01
CA GLN A 84 7.33 3.26 -6.72
C GLN A 84 8.14 2.37 -5.77
N ALA A 85 8.78 2.92 -4.73
CA ALA A 85 9.49 2.12 -3.73
C ALA A 85 8.55 1.12 -3.04
N VAL A 86 7.35 1.57 -2.62
CA VAL A 86 6.36 0.70 -1.97
C VAL A 86 5.83 -0.35 -2.95
N ILE A 87 5.40 0.05 -4.14
CA ILE A 87 4.80 -0.87 -5.11
C ILE A 87 5.82 -1.88 -5.63
N SER A 88 7.07 -1.48 -5.87
CA SER A 88 8.12 -2.39 -6.32
C SER A 88 8.40 -3.44 -5.26
N PHE A 89 8.57 -3.03 -4.00
CA PHE A 89 8.72 -3.96 -2.89
C PHE A 89 7.55 -4.94 -2.81
N LEU A 90 6.31 -4.46 -2.87
CA LEU A 90 5.15 -5.36 -2.82
C LEU A 90 5.15 -6.35 -3.97
N LYS A 91 5.42 -5.89 -5.21
CA LYS A 91 5.48 -6.75 -6.40
C LYS A 91 6.54 -7.85 -6.29
N ASP A 92 7.73 -7.47 -5.85
CA ASP A 92 8.86 -8.38 -5.70
C ASP A 92 8.60 -9.47 -4.63
N HIS A 93 7.64 -9.23 -3.73
CA HIS A 93 7.29 -10.15 -2.64
C HIS A 93 5.86 -10.69 -2.73
N GLY A 94 5.31 -10.83 -3.95
CA GLY A 94 4.09 -11.61 -4.20
C GLY A 94 2.80 -10.82 -4.35
N PHE A 95 2.85 -9.48 -4.30
CA PHE A 95 1.68 -8.64 -4.62
C PHE A 95 1.52 -8.46 -6.13
N ALA A 96 0.35 -8.82 -6.66
CA ALA A 96 -0.06 -8.41 -8.00
C ALA A 96 -1.05 -7.26 -7.89
N LEU A 97 -0.74 -6.13 -8.55
CA LEU A 97 -1.70 -5.03 -8.72
C LEU A 97 -2.96 -5.58 -9.42
N PRO A 98 -4.16 -5.40 -8.85
CA PRO A 98 -5.40 -5.76 -9.53
C PRO A 98 -5.45 -5.08 -10.90
N SER A 99 -5.86 -5.84 -11.92
CA SER A 99 -5.92 -5.37 -13.32
C SER A 99 -6.80 -4.14 -13.52
N THR A 100 -7.71 -3.85 -12.59
CA THR A 100 -8.55 -2.64 -12.57
C THR A 100 -7.77 -1.35 -12.30
N LEU A 101 -6.63 -1.40 -11.60
CA LEU A 101 -5.69 -0.27 -11.47
C LEU A 101 -4.67 -0.22 -12.62
N ALA A 102 -4.52 -1.32 -13.37
CA ALA A 102 -3.70 -1.38 -14.58
C ALA A 102 -4.42 -0.88 -15.84
N GLN A 103 -5.71 -0.55 -15.74
CA GLN A 103 -6.52 0.00 -16.84
C GLN A 103 -6.44 1.51 -16.97
N ASP A 104 -5.63 2.20 -16.14
CA ASP A 104 -5.26 3.59 -16.41
C ASP A 104 -4.07 3.60 -17.40
N PRO A 105 -4.24 4.12 -18.63
CA PRO A 105 -3.28 3.95 -19.73
C PRO A 105 -1.94 4.68 -19.56
N LEU A 106 -1.64 5.25 -18.39
CA LEU A 106 -0.43 6.04 -18.12
C LEU A 106 0.68 5.30 -17.37
N LEU A 107 0.45 4.07 -16.87
CA LEU A 107 1.49 3.29 -16.16
C LEU A 107 2.20 2.24 -17.05
N CYS A 108 1.80 2.11 -18.31
CA CYS A 108 2.44 1.24 -19.30
C CYS A 108 2.98 2.01 -20.51
N THR A 109 3.77 3.06 -20.28
CA THR A 109 4.71 3.54 -21.29
C THR A 109 6.05 3.85 -20.64
N ASN A 110 6.94 2.87 -20.64
CA ASN A 110 8.27 3.04 -21.22
C ASN A 110 8.78 1.67 -21.69
N LYS A 111 9.31 1.69 -22.92
CA LYS A 111 9.85 0.56 -23.68
C LYS A 111 11.00 -0.14 -22.98
#